data_AF-A0A520A1Z3-F1
#
_entry.id   AF-A0A520A1Z3-F1
#
_cell.length_a   1.000
_cell.length_b   1.000
_cell.length_c   1.000
_cell.angle_alpha   90.00
_cell.angle_beta   90.00
_cell.angle_gamma   90.00
#
_symmetry.space_group_name_H-M   'P 1'
#
loop_
_entity.id
_entity.type
_entity.pdbx_description
1 polymer ?
#
loop_
_entity_poly.entity_id
_entity_poly.type
_entity_poly.pdbx_seq_one_letter_code
_entity_poly.pdbx_strand_id
1 'polypeptide(L)'
;MKNLKKILLLSIFTCLAYPIFAQKASWIWYPGDFDIYMSNVMQNRRTERGSFFPVFWKMDSHYVLVDFHKEFTLTEAEEVKLFVEGTYNVKIDGQAISGFPKTVKISAGKHKLSLKVYSQGAVPAIFVQGKTVVSDESWLATFEDKEWIDQSGKV
;
A
#
# COMPACT_ATOMS: atom_id res chain seq x y z
N MET A 1 26.88 35.98 26.43
CA MET A 1 26.86 34.53 26.76
C MET A 1 25.55 34.01 27.37
N LYS A 2 24.81 34.77 28.20
CA LYS A 2 23.52 34.31 28.79
C LYS A 2 22.42 33.98 27.75
N ASN A 3 22.38 34.70 26.62
CA ASN A 3 21.38 34.49 25.57
C ASN A 3 21.67 33.28 24.67
N LEU A 4 22.94 32.87 24.55
CA LEU A 4 23.32 31.71 23.72
C LEU A 4 22.84 30.39 24.34
N LYS A 5 22.91 30.27 25.67
CA LYS A 5 22.34 29.12 26.40
C LYS A 5 20.81 29.05 26.27
N LYS A 6 20.12 30.19 26.26
CA LYS A 6 18.66 30.25 26.06
C LYS A 6 18.27 29.86 24.63
N ILE A 7 19.01 30.34 23.62
CA ILE A 7 18.81 29.98 22.21
C ILE A 7 19.08 28.49 22.00
N LEU A 8 20.13 27.95 22.60
CA LEU A 8 20.46 26.52 22.54
C LEU A 8 19.41 25.64 23.25
N LEU A 9 18.85 26.09 24.38
CA LEU A 9 17.76 25.37 25.05
C LEU A 9 16.48 25.38 24.21
N LEU A 10 16.18 26.51 23.57
CA LEU A 10 14.98 26.67 22.74
C LEU A 10 15.05 25.78 21.49
N SER A 11 16.24 25.68 20.85
CA SER A 11 16.45 24.83 19.68
C SER A 11 16.41 23.33 20.00
N ILE A 12 16.91 22.92 21.17
CA ILE A 12 16.79 21.53 21.66
C ILE A 12 15.32 21.17 21.93
N PHE A 13 14.54 22.10 22.50
CA PHE A 13 13.12 21.86 22.78
C PHE A 13 12.27 21.76 21.51
N THR A 14 12.61 22.53 20.46
CA THR A 14 11.94 22.42 19.14
C THR A 14 12.31 21.16 18.38
N CYS A 15 13.52 20.60 18.53
CA CYS A 15 13.89 19.32 17.89
C CYS A 15 13.23 18.10 18.56
N LEU A 16 12.87 18.18 19.84
CA LEU A 16 12.22 17.09 20.58
C LEU A 16 10.69 17.05 20.41
N ALA A 17 10.11 18.08 19.81
CA ALA A 17 8.65 18.24 19.67
C ALA A 17 8.12 17.84 18.28
N TYR A 18 8.91 17.17 17.44
CA TYR A 18 8.34 16.51 16.26
C TYR A 18 7.52 15.32 16.75
N PRO A 19 6.17 15.35 16.63
CA PRO A 19 5.40 14.14 16.87
C PRO A 19 5.90 13.10 15.86
N ILE A 20 6.54 12.05 16.36
CA ILE A 20 6.70 10.81 15.60
C ILE A 20 5.28 10.26 15.48
N PHE A 21 4.55 10.71 14.46
CA PHE A 21 3.29 10.08 14.10
C PHE A 21 3.63 8.64 13.74
N ALA A 22 3.13 7.70 14.54
CA ALA A 22 3.16 6.31 14.16
C ALA A 22 2.48 6.20 12.78
N GLN A 23 3.25 5.79 11.78
CA GLN A 23 2.76 5.64 10.41
C GLN A 23 1.68 4.54 10.46
N LYS A 24 0.43 4.95 10.28
CA LYS A 24 -0.72 4.05 10.40
C LYS A 24 -0.87 3.31 9.08
N ALA A 25 -0.84 1.98 9.12
CA ALA A 25 -1.09 1.19 7.94
C ALA A 25 -2.50 1.44 7.39
N SER A 26 -2.63 1.44 6.07
CA SER A 26 -3.89 1.52 5.33
C SER A 26 -3.97 0.39 4.29
N TRP A 27 -5.18 0.08 3.84
CA TRP A 27 -5.34 -0.73 2.63
C TRP A 27 -4.90 0.09 1.43
N ILE A 28 -4.11 -0.52 0.54
CA ILE A 28 -3.65 0.09 -0.71
C ILE A 28 -3.97 -0.84 -1.87
N TRP A 29 -4.18 -0.24 -3.05
CA TRP A 29 -4.52 -0.89 -4.32
C TRP A 29 -3.87 -0.09 -5.46
N TYR A 30 -3.95 -0.58 -6.69
CA TYR A 30 -3.47 0.16 -7.85
C TYR A 30 -4.29 1.45 -8.07
N PRO A 31 -3.68 2.63 -8.23
CA PRO A 31 -4.40 3.91 -8.36
C PRO A 31 -5.54 3.86 -9.39
N GLY A 32 -6.76 4.21 -8.96
CA GLY A 32 -7.97 4.23 -9.79
C GLY A 32 -8.77 2.91 -9.83
N ASP A 33 -8.19 1.77 -9.51
CA ASP A 33 -8.87 0.46 -9.61
C ASP A 33 -10.10 0.37 -8.70
N PHE A 34 -9.97 0.84 -7.45
CA PHE A 34 -11.10 0.86 -6.52
C PHE A 34 -12.21 1.82 -6.95
N ASP A 35 -11.87 2.95 -7.55
CA ASP A 35 -12.85 3.92 -8.04
C ASP A 35 -13.63 3.34 -9.22
N ILE A 36 -12.95 2.69 -10.17
CA ILE A 36 -13.60 1.98 -11.29
C ILE A 36 -14.53 0.89 -10.75
N TYR A 37 -14.02 0.04 -9.85
CA TYR A 37 -14.81 -1.05 -9.28
C TYR A 37 -16.05 -0.55 -8.54
N MET A 38 -15.89 0.43 -7.65
CA MET A 38 -17.00 0.95 -6.84
C MET A 38 -18.00 1.75 -7.70
N SER A 39 -17.51 2.47 -8.71
CA SER A 39 -18.36 3.12 -9.70
C SER A 39 -19.22 2.11 -10.44
N ASN A 40 -18.64 0.98 -10.88
CA ASN A 40 -19.40 -0.09 -11.53
C ASN A 40 -20.47 -0.68 -10.60
N VAL A 41 -20.11 -0.95 -9.34
CA VAL A 41 -21.06 -1.44 -8.32
C VAL A 41 -22.19 -0.44 -8.11
N MET A 42 -21.88 0.84 -7.99
CA MET A 42 -22.88 1.89 -7.74
C MET A 42 -23.80 2.09 -8.94
N GLN A 43 -23.25 2.28 -10.14
CA GLN A 43 -24.02 2.57 -11.35
C GLN A 43 -24.99 1.45 -11.70
N ASN A 44 -24.58 0.18 -11.50
CA ASN A 44 -25.41 -0.98 -11.76
C ASN A 44 -26.49 -1.25 -10.69
N ARG A 45 -26.63 -0.38 -9.67
CA ARG A 45 -27.81 -0.39 -8.79
C ARG A 45 -29.01 0.29 -9.42
N ARG A 46 -28.85 0.99 -10.55
CA ARG A 46 -29.95 1.69 -11.23
C ARG A 46 -30.98 0.69 -11.74
N THR A 47 -32.25 1.04 -11.52
CA THR A 47 -33.39 0.30 -12.06
C THR A 47 -34.38 1.25 -12.74
N GLU A 48 -35.08 0.75 -13.74
CA GLU A 48 -36.27 1.41 -14.31
C GLU A 48 -37.47 0.48 -14.16
N ARG A 49 -38.48 0.91 -13.40
CA ARG A 49 -39.69 0.13 -13.11
C ARG A 49 -39.40 -1.28 -12.56
N GLY A 50 -38.33 -1.42 -11.76
CA GLY A 50 -37.90 -2.69 -11.17
C GLY A 50 -36.97 -3.53 -12.05
N SER A 51 -36.73 -3.14 -13.31
CA SER A 51 -35.78 -3.80 -14.19
C SER A 51 -34.39 -3.20 -14.05
N PHE A 52 -33.34 -4.05 -14.05
CA PHE A 52 -31.94 -3.63 -14.09
C PHE A 52 -31.71 -2.70 -15.29
N PHE A 53 -31.11 -1.53 -15.05
CA PHE A 53 -30.89 -0.53 -16.09
C PHE A 53 -29.42 -0.09 -16.14
N PRO A 54 -28.57 -0.78 -16.93
CA PRO A 54 -27.15 -0.48 -17.01
C PRO A 54 -26.86 0.80 -17.78
N VAL A 55 -25.60 1.22 -17.74
CA VAL A 55 -25.05 2.25 -18.62
C VAL A 55 -25.01 1.78 -20.08
N PHE A 56 -24.93 2.75 -21.00
CA PHE A 56 -24.83 2.50 -22.45
C PHE A 56 -23.42 2.71 -23.02
N TRP A 57 -22.43 2.98 -22.16
CA TRP A 57 -21.02 3.05 -22.52
C TRP A 57 -20.27 1.80 -22.03
N LYS A 58 -19.06 1.59 -22.57
CA LYS A 58 -18.15 0.52 -22.13
C LYS A 58 -17.87 0.67 -20.63
N MET A 59 -17.96 -0.42 -19.88
CA MET A 59 -17.49 -0.49 -18.50
C MET A 59 -16.07 -1.07 -18.49
N ASP A 60 -15.12 -0.32 -17.93
CA ASP A 60 -13.78 -0.81 -17.66
C ASP A 60 -13.74 -1.63 -16.35
N SER A 61 -12.64 -2.33 -16.11
CA SER A 61 -12.40 -3.14 -14.92
C SER A 61 -11.06 -2.77 -14.30
N HIS A 62 -10.90 -3.05 -13.01
CA HIS A 62 -9.62 -3.02 -12.33
C HIS A 62 -8.62 -4.02 -12.95
N TYR A 63 -7.33 -3.79 -12.76
CA TYR A 63 -6.29 -4.73 -13.15
C TYR A 63 -6.33 -5.96 -12.26
N VAL A 64 -6.41 -7.15 -12.86
CA VAL A 64 -6.58 -8.40 -12.11
C VAL A 64 -5.28 -8.93 -11.51
N LEU A 65 -4.13 -8.40 -11.93
CA LEU A 65 -2.81 -8.78 -11.44
C LEU A 65 -2.00 -7.50 -11.18
N VAL A 66 -1.61 -7.29 -9.92
CA VAL A 66 -0.87 -6.11 -9.49
C VAL A 66 0.32 -6.55 -8.64
N ASP A 67 1.50 -6.00 -8.90
CA ASP A 67 2.68 -6.15 -8.05
C ASP A 67 2.88 -4.88 -7.22
N PHE A 68 2.97 -5.04 -5.91
CA PHE A 68 3.23 -3.97 -4.95
C PHE A 68 4.62 -4.13 -4.37
N HIS A 69 5.38 -3.04 -4.23
CA HIS A 69 6.64 -3.10 -3.50
C HIS A 69 6.98 -1.84 -2.70
N LYS A 70 7.85 -2.02 -1.69
CA LYS A 70 8.49 -0.94 -0.95
C LYS A 70 9.92 -1.33 -0.60
N GLU A 71 10.83 -0.38 -0.79
CA GLU A 71 12.18 -0.43 -0.22
C GLU A 71 12.19 0.31 1.11
N PHE A 72 12.90 -0.24 2.09
CA PHE A 72 13.03 0.36 3.41
C PHE A 72 14.30 -0.12 4.11
N THR A 73 14.65 0.54 5.22
CA THR A 73 15.78 0.15 6.07
C THR A 73 15.29 -0.09 7.49
N LEU A 74 15.59 -1.27 8.02
CA LEU A 74 15.28 -1.67 9.39
C LEU A 74 16.50 -1.52 10.30
N THR A 75 16.30 -0.91 11.47
CA THR A 75 17.33 -0.81 12.52
C THR A 75 17.44 -2.09 13.34
N GLU A 76 16.33 -2.81 13.49
CA GLU A 76 16.22 -4.09 14.19
C GLU A 76 15.33 -5.03 13.39
N ALA A 77 15.45 -6.34 13.63
CA ALA A 77 14.56 -7.29 12.99
C ALA A 77 13.11 -7.09 13.46
N GLU A 78 12.15 -7.15 12.55
CA GLU A 78 10.73 -7.04 12.89
C GLU A 78 9.87 -8.09 12.20
N GLU A 79 8.69 -8.30 12.78
CA GLU A 79 7.66 -9.15 12.24
C GLU A 79 6.61 -8.28 11.54
N VAL A 80 6.33 -8.59 10.28
CA VAL A 80 5.39 -7.85 9.43
C VAL A 80 4.22 -8.74 9.10
N LYS A 81 3.01 -8.30 9.46
CA LYS A 81 1.75 -8.99 9.15
C LYS A 81 1.24 -8.58 7.79
N LEU A 82 0.73 -9.54 7.04
CA LEU A 82 0.24 -9.39 5.68
C LEU A 82 -1.24 -9.79 5.62
N PHE A 83 -2.06 -8.87 5.14
CA PHE A 83 -3.46 -9.09 4.80
C PHE A 83 -3.64 -8.71 3.34
N VAL A 84 -4.36 -9.54 2.58
CA VAL A 84 -4.41 -9.42 1.13
C VAL A 84 -5.82 -9.77 0.64
N GLU A 85 -6.36 -8.94 -0.25
CA GLU A 85 -7.55 -9.27 -1.04
C GLU A 85 -7.09 -9.87 -2.38
N GLY A 86 -7.05 -11.20 -2.43
CA GLY A 86 -6.63 -11.96 -3.61
C GLY A 86 -5.73 -13.14 -3.29
N THR A 87 -5.31 -13.84 -4.34
CA THR A 87 -4.26 -14.88 -4.28
C THR A 87 -2.92 -14.24 -4.54
N TYR A 88 -1.89 -14.50 -3.73
CA TYR A 88 -0.66 -13.73 -3.78
C TYR A 88 0.61 -14.55 -3.60
N ASN A 89 1.74 -13.99 -4.02
CA ASN A 89 3.06 -14.41 -3.59
C ASN A 89 3.77 -13.27 -2.86
N VAL A 90 4.81 -13.61 -2.10
CA VAL A 90 5.64 -12.65 -1.37
C VAL A 90 7.10 -12.86 -1.74
N LYS A 91 7.83 -11.77 -1.94
CA LYS A 91 9.28 -11.79 -2.09
C LYS A 91 9.93 -10.82 -1.11
N ILE A 92 11.06 -11.24 -0.55
CA ILE A 92 12.00 -10.34 0.15
C ILE A 92 13.29 -10.35 -0.66
N ASP A 93 13.75 -9.16 -1.05
CA ASP A 93 14.99 -8.98 -1.83
C ASP A 93 15.03 -9.82 -3.12
N GLY A 94 13.86 -9.94 -3.77
CA GLY A 94 13.67 -10.73 -4.98
C GLY A 94 13.53 -12.24 -4.76
N GLN A 95 13.76 -12.75 -3.55
CA GLN A 95 13.62 -14.16 -3.22
C GLN A 95 12.18 -14.49 -2.79
N ALA A 96 11.56 -15.47 -3.44
CA ALA A 96 10.21 -15.90 -3.13
C ALA A 96 10.13 -16.63 -1.79
N ILE A 97 9.14 -16.27 -0.98
CA ILE A 97 8.76 -16.98 0.24
C ILE A 97 7.74 -18.06 -0.13
N SER A 98 7.92 -19.26 0.43
CA SER A 98 7.03 -20.40 0.13
C SER A 98 5.62 -20.22 0.69
N GLY A 99 4.62 -20.64 -0.08
CA GLY A 99 3.21 -20.60 0.30
C GLY A 99 2.60 -19.19 0.33
N PHE A 100 1.63 -19.00 1.23
CA PHE A 100 0.87 -17.76 1.40
C PHE A 100 1.10 -17.21 2.82
N PRO A 101 2.30 -16.67 3.13
CA PRO A 101 2.60 -16.23 4.48
C PRO A 101 1.67 -15.09 4.89
N LYS A 102 1.05 -15.21 6.06
CA LYS A 102 0.31 -14.10 6.71
C LYS A 102 1.23 -13.21 7.53
N THR A 103 2.48 -13.62 7.68
CA THR A 103 3.48 -12.97 8.52
C THR A 103 4.86 -13.30 7.98
N VAL A 104 5.75 -12.31 7.94
CA VAL A 104 7.15 -12.47 7.53
C VAL A 104 8.05 -11.83 8.58
N LYS A 105 9.20 -12.46 8.84
CA LYS A 105 10.25 -11.89 9.69
C LYS A 105 11.34 -11.32 8.80
N ILE A 106 11.68 -10.06 9.01
CA ILE A 106 12.67 -9.34 8.21
C ILE A 106 13.79 -8.90 9.14
N SER A 107 15.03 -9.17 8.77
CA SER A 107 16.22 -8.80 9.55
C SER A 107 16.46 -7.28 9.53
N ALA A 108 17.34 -6.80 10.42
CA ALA A 108 17.88 -5.45 10.28
C ALA A 108 18.67 -5.32 8.96
N GLY A 109 18.60 -4.15 8.32
CA GLY A 109 19.25 -3.89 7.05
C GLY A 109 18.34 -3.22 6.03
N LYS A 110 18.86 -3.01 4.82
CA LYS A 110 18.10 -2.52 3.67
C LYS A 110 17.41 -3.69 2.99
N HIS A 111 16.11 -3.59 2.78
CA HIS A 111 15.29 -4.64 2.18
C HIS A 111 14.28 -4.09 1.17
N LYS A 112 13.84 -4.96 0.28
CA LYS A 112 12.68 -4.77 -0.60
C LYS A 112 11.64 -5.85 -0.32
N LEU A 113 10.44 -5.44 0.09
CA LEU A 113 9.28 -6.33 0.20
C LEU A 113 8.41 -6.17 -1.04
N SER A 114 8.05 -7.28 -1.67
CA SER A 114 7.15 -7.32 -2.82
C SER A 114 6.00 -8.30 -2.60
N LEU A 115 4.79 -7.91 -2.99
CA LEU A 115 3.59 -8.74 -2.98
C LEU A 115 2.94 -8.65 -4.36
N LYS A 116 2.94 -9.75 -5.12
CA LYS A 116 2.18 -9.85 -6.37
C LYS A 116 0.85 -10.52 -6.10
N VAL A 117 -0.24 -9.81 -6.39
CA VAL A 117 -1.61 -10.18 -6.03
C VAL A 117 -2.45 -10.35 -7.29
N TYR A 118 -3.12 -11.48 -7.39
CA TYR A 118 -4.13 -11.79 -8.40
C TYR A 118 -5.53 -11.79 -7.76
N SER A 119 -6.46 -11.06 -8.36
CA SER A 119 -7.88 -11.12 -7.98
C SER A 119 -8.79 -10.71 -9.14
N GLN A 120 -9.66 -11.62 -9.56
CA GLN A 120 -10.67 -11.36 -10.60
C GLN A 120 -11.97 -10.77 -10.03
N GLY A 121 -12.38 -11.20 -8.84
CA GLY A 121 -13.69 -10.86 -8.26
C GLY A 121 -13.74 -9.57 -7.43
N ALA A 122 -12.57 -9.12 -6.97
CA ALA A 122 -12.38 -7.91 -6.19
C ALA A 122 -11.07 -7.23 -6.59
N VAL A 123 -10.89 -5.97 -6.23
CA VAL A 123 -9.67 -5.21 -6.48
C VAL A 123 -8.49 -5.85 -5.74
N PRO A 124 -7.37 -6.19 -6.41
CA PRO A 124 -6.14 -6.59 -5.72
C PRO A 124 -5.70 -5.51 -4.74
N ALA A 125 -5.68 -5.83 -3.45
CA ALA A 125 -5.32 -4.89 -2.39
C ALA A 125 -4.49 -5.55 -1.30
N ILE A 126 -3.63 -4.77 -0.65
CA ILE A 126 -2.80 -5.23 0.47
C ILE A 126 -2.92 -4.31 1.68
N PHE A 127 -2.78 -4.90 2.86
CA PHE A 127 -2.56 -4.21 4.12
C PHE A 127 -1.38 -4.87 4.83
N VAL A 128 -0.31 -4.11 5.02
CA VAL A 128 0.97 -4.54 5.57
C VAL A 128 1.19 -3.80 6.89
N GLN A 129 1.46 -4.55 7.96
CA GLN A 129 1.59 -3.98 9.31
C GLN A 129 2.73 -4.66 10.07
N GLY A 130 3.87 -3.98 10.10
CA GLY A 130 4.97 -4.16 11.05
C GLY A 130 4.98 -3.07 12.12
N LYS A 131 6.09 -2.95 12.86
CA LYS A 131 6.32 -1.83 13.78
C LYS A 131 6.71 -0.58 13.00
N THR A 132 7.50 -0.72 11.94
CA THR A 132 7.91 0.38 11.05
C THR A 132 7.57 0.14 9.58
N VAL A 133 7.48 -1.10 9.10
CA VAL A 133 7.03 -1.39 7.74
C VAL A 133 5.52 -1.42 7.68
N VAL A 134 4.93 -0.38 7.10
CA VAL A 134 3.48 -0.26 6.91
C VAL A 134 3.10 -0.01 5.45
N SER A 135 1.93 -0.48 5.04
CA SER A 135 1.28 -0.09 3.78
C SER A 135 0.73 1.32 3.87
N ASP A 136 1.13 2.15 2.92
CA ASP A 136 0.82 3.56 2.81
C ASP A 136 1.10 4.05 1.38
N GLU A 137 0.94 5.35 1.15
CA GLU A 137 1.10 5.99 -0.17
C GLU A 137 2.54 5.92 -0.71
N SER A 138 3.52 5.49 0.10
CA SER A 138 4.93 5.37 -0.32
C SER A 138 5.24 4.04 -1.02
N TRP A 139 4.27 3.14 -1.13
CA TRP A 139 4.40 1.92 -1.91
C TRP A 139 4.26 2.21 -3.39
N LEU A 140 4.99 1.45 -4.19
CA LEU A 140 4.87 1.48 -5.63
C LEU A 140 4.05 0.28 -6.12
N ALA A 141 3.26 0.48 -7.17
CA ALA A 141 2.47 -0.55 -7.80
C ALA A 141 2.71 -0.60 -9.33
N THR A 142 2.53 -1.78 -9.93
CA THR A 142 2.51 -1.98 -11.38
C THR A 142 1.51 -3.07 -11.75
N PHE A 143 0.95 -3.00 -12.95
CA PHE A 143 0.19 -4.09 -13.56
C PHE A 143 1.00 -4.84 -14.63
N GLU A 144 2.34 -4.79 -14.56
CA GLU A 144 3.30 -5.41 -15.49
C GLU A 144 3.46 -4.70 -16.85
N ASP A 145 3.18 -3.40 -16.90
CA ASP A 145 3.49 -2.52 -18.02
C ASP A 145 4.94 -2.03 -18.05
N LYS A 146 5.74 -2.43 -17.05
CA LYS A 146 7.14 -2.02 -16.81
C LYS A 146 7.28 -0.62 -16.21
N GLU A 147 6.18 0.02 -15.81
CA GLU A 147 6.19 1.27 -15.06
C GLU A 147 5.82 0.99 -13.61
N TRP A 148 6.39 1.77 -12.68
CA TRP A 148 6.08 1.70 -11.26
C TRP A 148 5.56 3.05 -10.83
N ILE A 149 4.38 3.07 -10.22
CA ILE A 149 3.71 4.31 -9.84
C ILE A 149 3.40 4.35 -8.35
N ASP A 150 3.42 5.56 -7.79
CA ASP A 150 2.88 5.82 -6.46
C ASP A 150 1.37 6.05 -6.48
N GLN A 151 0.77 6.35 -5.33
CA GLN A 151 -0.67 6.60 -5.22
C GLN A 151 -1.18 7.76 -6.09
N SER A 152 -0.32 8.71 -6.48
CA SER A 152 -0.68 9.83 -7.34
C SER A 152 -0.81 9.44 -8.82
N GLY A 153 -0.44 8.21 -9.18
CA GLY A 153 -0.45 7.74 -10.55
C GLY A 153 0.78 8.17 -11.36
N LYS A 154 1.88 8.54 -10.69
CA LYS A 154 3.10 9.04 -11.31
C LYS A 154 4.29 8.15 -11.00
N VAL A 155 5.26 8.17 -11.93
CA VAL A 155 6.59 7.55 -11.78
C VAL A 155 7.48 8.41 -10.90
#